data_AF-A0A9E0VC82-F1
#
_entry.id   AF-A0A9E0VC82-F1
#
_cell.length_a   1.000
_cell.length_b   1.000
_cell.length_c   1.000
_cell.angle_alpha   90.00
_cell.angle_beta   90.00
_cell.angle_gamma   90.00
#
_symmetry.space_group_name_H-M   'P 1'
#
loop_
_entity.id
_entity.type
_entity.pdbx_description
1 polymer ?
#
loop_
_entity_poly.entity_id
_entity_poly.type
_entity_poly.pdbx_seq_one_letter_code
_entity_poly.pdbx_strand_id
1 'polypeptide(L)' 'MTGKFKDSTNGMNRREFAAKRRAMAEKTIEELIEQLAADDLETRFFAEMCLRDAAST' A
#
# COMPACT_ATOMS: atom_id res chain seq x y z
N MET A 1 -24.49 20.68 20.69
CA MET A 1 -24.25 19.23 20.69
C MET A 1 -23.16 18.92 19.68
N THR A 2 -21.91 18.79 20.13
CA THR A 2 -20.78 18.40 19.28
C THR A 2 -20.83 16.88 19.10
N GLY A 3 -21.52 16.43 18.06
CA GLY A 3 -21.47 15.04 17.63
C GLY A 3 -20.03 14.71 17.23
N LYS A 4 -19.30 14.00 18.10
CA LYS A 4 -18.08 13.31 17.72
C LYS A 4 -18.50 12.17 16.79
N PHE A 5 -18.45 12.41 15.49
CA PHE A 5 -18.45 11.33 14.52
C PHE A 5 -17.19 10.51 14.80
N LYS A 6 -17.37 9.33 15.40
CA LYS A 6 -16.35 8.29 15.36
C LYS A 6 -16.15 7.98 13.88
N ASP A 7 -15.01 8.36 13.34
CA ASP A 7 -14.52 7.81 12.08
C ASP A 7 -14.38 6.30 12.28
N SER A 8 -15.44 5.58 11.94
CA SER A 8 -15.46 4.13 11.86
C SER A 8 -15.69 3.76 10.39
N THR A 9 -14.65 4.00 9.59
CA THR A 9 -14.41 3.27 8.35
C THR A 9 -12.93 2.89 8.33
N ASN A 10 -12.68 1.60 8.46
CA ASN A 10 -11.40 0.94 8.63
C ASN A 10 -10.60 0.88 7.30
N GLY A 11 -10.48 2.01 6.59
CA GLY A 11 -9.89 2.08 5.24
C GLY A 11 -8.93 3.25 5.08
N MET A 12 -7.77 2.96 4.49
CA MET A 12 -6.73 3.94 4.19
C MET A 12 -7.26 5.10 3.33
N ASN A 13 -6.92 6.35 3.70
CA ASN A 13 -7.31 7.51 2.91
C ASN A 13 -6.41 7.70 1.68
N ARG A 14 -6.83 8.54 0.72
CA ARG A 14 -6.09 8.75 -0.54
C ARG A 14 -4.65 9.23 -0.36
N ARG A 15 -4.38 10.06 0.66
CA ARG A 15 -3.03 10.58 0.91
C ARG A 15 -2.12 9.48 1.44
N GLU A 16 -2.63 8.68 2.37
CA GLU A 16 -1.92 7.51 2.92
C GLU A 16 -1.63 6.49 1.82
N PHE A 17 -2.59 6.23 0.93
CA PHE A 17 -2.40 5.33 -0.22
C PHE A 17 -1.29 5.81 -1.14
N ALA A 18 -1.33 7.09 -1.52
CA ALA A 18 -0.31 7.68 -2.39
C ALA A 18 1.09 7.63 -1.74
N ALA A 19 1.18 7.93 -0.44
CA ALA A 19 2.43 7.87 0.31
C ALA A 19 2.98 6.44 0.38
N LYS A 20 2.13 5.46 0.71
CA LYS A 20 2.56 4.06 0.82
C LYS A 20 2.94 3.47 -0.54
N ARG A 21 2.17 3.76 -1.60
CA ARG A 21 2.54 3.39 -2.97
C ARG A 21 3.90 3.95 -3.37
N ARG A 22 4.16 5.23 -3.06
CA ARG A 22 5.45 5.86 -3.36
C ARG A 22 6.60 5.17 -2.63
N ALA A 23 6.45 4.96 -1.32
CA ALA A 23 7.47 4.27 -0.52
C ALA A 23 7.73 2.85 -1.03
N MET A 24 6.69 2.13 -1.49
CA MET A 24 6.85 0.80 -2.06
C MET A 24 7.53 0.85 -3.43
N ALA A 25 7.20 1.82 -4.28
CA ALA A 25 7.79 1.98 -5.61
C ALA A 25 9.28 2.38 -5.59
N GLU A 26 9.80 2.84 -4.45
CA GLU A 26 11.22 3.15 -4.25
C GLU A 26 12.07 1.90 -3.93
N LYS A 27 11.43 0.74 -3.67
CA LYS A 27 12.12 -0.54 -3.43
C LYS A 27 12.60 -1.19 -4.72
N THR A 28 13.63 -2.04 -4.62
CA THR A 28 14.07 -2.87 -5.74
C THR A 28 13.08 -4.00 -6.05
N ILE A 29 13.23 -4.63 -7.22
CA ILE A 29 12.38 -5.78 -7.60
C ILE A 29 12.53 -6.93 -6.59
N GLU A 30 13.75 -7.21 -6.13
CA GLU A 30 14.02 -8.26 -5.14
C GLU A 30 13.31 -7.97 -3.81
N GLU A 31 13.44 -6.74 -3.30
CA GLU A 31 12.78 -6.31 -2.07
C GLU A 31 11.24 -6.38 -2.21
N LEU A 32 10.70 -6.04 -3.38
CA LEU A 32 9.27 -6.15 -3.67
C LEU A 32 8.80 -7.61 -3.70
N ILE A 33 9.60 -8.54 -4.25
CA ILE A 33 9.28 -9.98 -4.23
C ILE A 33 9.24 -10.48 -2.79
N GLU A 34 10.16 -10.06 -1.92
CA GLU A 34 10.14 -10.43 -0.50
C GLU A 34 8.85 -9.98 0.19
N GLN A 35 8.34 -8.79 -0.15
CA GLN A 35 7.08 -8.27 0.43
C GLN A 35 5.84 -9.09 0.03
N LEU A 36 5.91 -9.93 -1.01
CA LEU A 36 4.80 -10.81 -1.39
C LEU A 36 4.51 -11.89 -0.33
N ALA A 37 5.48 -12.18 0.55
CA ALA A 37 5.31 -13.11 1.66
C ALA A 37 4.78 -12.46 2.94
N ALA A 38 4.46 -11.15 2.93
CA ALA A 38 3.98 -10.45 4.12
C ALA A 38 2.61 -10.98 4.58
N ASP A 39 2.42 -11.08 5.90
CA ASP A 39 1.16 -11.56 6.48
C ASP A 39 0.00 -10.61 6.22
N ASP A 40 0.27 -9.31 6.11
CA ASP A 40 -0.75 -8.30 5.87
C ASP A 40 -1.06 -8.15 4.37
N LEU A 41 -2.35 -8.13 4.04
CA LEU A 41 -2.84 -8.03 2.67
C LEU A 41 -2.41 -6.73 2.00
N GLU A 42 -2.32 -5.65 2.78
CA GLU A 42 -2.04 -4.31 2.27
C GLU A 42 -0.63 -4.24 1.68
N THR A 43 0.38 -4.72 2.42
CA THR A 43 1.77 -4.79 1.97
C THR A 43 1.90 -5.64 0.70
N ARG A 44 1.28 -6.83 0.69
CA ARG A 44 1.27 -7.70 -0.50
C ARG A 44 0.65 -7.01 -1.70
N PHE A 45 -0.49 -6.34 -1.51
CA PHE A 45 -1.17 -5.60 -2.58
C PHE A 45 -0.28 -4.51 -3.20
N PHE A 46 0.36 -3.67 -2.38
CA PHE A 46 1.24 -2.62 -2.89
C PHE A 46 2.47 -3.20 -3.59
N ALA A 47 3.05 -4.29 -3.07
CA ALA A 47 4.18 -4.95 -3.69
C ALA A 47 3.82 -5.54 -5.07
N GLU A 48 2.69 -6.26 -5.18
CA GLU A 48 2.20 -6.79 -6.46
C GLU A 48 1.95 -5.69 -7.49
N MET A 49 1.32 -4.59 -7.07
CA MET A 49 1.06 -3.45 -7.95
C MET A 49 2.37 -2.85 -8.49
N CYS A 50 3.35 -2.60 -7.62
CA CYS A 50 4.64 -2.04 -8.04
C CYS A 50 5.42 -2.99 -8.96
N LEU A 51 5.36 -4.31 -8.73
CA LEU A 51 5.96 -5.30 -9.63
C LEU A 51 5.30 -5.31 -11.01
N ARG A 52 3.96 -5.22 -11.07
CA ARG A 52 3.23 -5.14 -12.35
C ARG A 52 3.56 -3.86 -13.12
N ASP A 53 3.69 -2.74 -12.42
CA ASP A 53 4.09 -1.47 -13.02
C ASP A 53 5.50 -1.56 -13.62
N ALA A 54 6.46 -2.16 -12.88
CA ALA A 54 7.83 -2.37 -13.36
C ALA A 54 7.94 -3.37 -14.53
N ALA A 55 7.02 -4.33 -14.63
CA ALA A 55 6.98 -5.29 -15.74
C ALA A 55 6.25 -4.76 -16.99
N SER A 56 5.52 -3.64 -16.87
CA SER A 56 4.76 -3.03 -17.98
C SER A 56 5.54 -1.96 -18.74
N THR A 57 6.76 -1.62 -18.29
CA THR A 57 7.75 -0.81 -19.00
C THR A 57 8.65 -1.66 -19.88
#